data_AF-A0A0D6EXT0-F1
#
_entry.id   AF-A0A0D6EXT0-F1
#
_cell.length_a   1.000
_cell.length_b   1.000
_cell.length_c   1.000
_cell.angle_alpha   90.00
_cell.angle_beta   90.00
_cell.angle_gamma   90.00
#
_symmetry.space_group_name_H-M   'P 1'
#
loop_
_entity.id
_entity.type
_entity.pdbx_description
1 polymer ?
#
loop_
_entity_poly.entity_id
_entity_poly.type
_entity_poly.pdbx_seq_one_letter_code
_entity_poly.pdbx_strand_id
1 'polypeptide(L)'
;MDSSMYLYDVPPVLMEKFCKIIDSGDDSLGWRGLASRIVPSWTEVRRTERLEAIGKSPTRELIWAWAQQNKTVGDLVKVLEDMCHYRALQLFSPQVDHQRAAGITPPLLSHPRHPHLPASRPDLVGTSLIITCQVKVETTGL
;
A
#
# COMPACT_ATOMS: atom_id res chain seq x y z
N MET A 1 -11.10 -6.95 -8.14
CA MET A 1 -11.04 -8.41 -8.44
C MET A 1 -12.41 -9.02 -8.24
N ASP A 2 -12.66 -10.23 -8.74
CA ASP A 2 -13.90 -10.94 -8.42
C ASP A 2 -13.88 -11.37 -6.94
N SER A 3 -14.95 -11.06 -6.21
CA SER A 3 -15.10 -11.43 -4.80
C SER A 3 -15.19 -12.94 -4.59
N SER A 4 -15.64 -13.70 -5.59
CA SER A 4 -15.76 -15.16 -5.50
C SER A 4 -14.44 -15.92 -5.69
N MET A 5 -13.41 -15.23 -6.19
CA MET A 5 -12.09 -15.79 -6.45
C MET A 5 -11.43 -16.30 -5.16
N TYR A 6 -10.84 -17.50 -5.17
CA TYR A 6 -10.12 -18.03 -4.02
C TYR A 6 -8.77 -17.32 -3.81
N LEU A 7 -8.34 -17.24 -2.54
CA LEU A 7 -7.10 -16.54 -2.19
C LEU A 7 -5.84 -17.21 -2.76
N TYR A 8 -5.84 -18.53 -2.94
CA TYR A 8 -4.72 -19.25 -3.55
C TYR A 8 -4.62 -19.04 -5.06
N ASP A 9 -5.69 -18.55 -5.71
CA ASP A 9 -5.69 -18.22 -7.13
C ASP A 9 -5.20 -16.78 -7.39
N VAL A 10 -5.06 -15.96 -6.33
CA VAL A 10 -4.64 -14.56 -6.45
C VAL A 10 -3.21 -14.50 -7.01
N PRO A 11 -2.94 -13.64 -8.02
CA PRO A 11 -1.60 -13.49 -8.58
C PRO A 11 -0.52 -13.31 -7.49
N PRO A 12 0.55 -14.13 -7.48
CA PRO A 12 1.55 -14.11 -6.41
C PRO A 12 2.19 -12.74 -6.17
N VAL A 13 2.37 -11.95 -7.23
CA VAL A 13 2.92 -10.59 -7.17
C VAL A 13 2.01 -9.64 -6.37
N LEU A 14 0.70 -9.79 -6.50
CA LEU A 14 -0.27 -9.00 -5.74
C LEU A 14 -0.27 -9.43 -4.28
N MET A 15 -0.25 -10.75 -4.03
CA MET A 15 -0.17 -11.29 -2.68
C MET A 15 1.13 -10.88 -1.98
N GLU A 16 2.26 -10.82 -2.69
CA GLU A 16 3.53 -10.34 -2.14
C GLU A 16 3.44 -8.86 -1.72
N LYS A 17 2.82 -8.01 -2.55
CA LYS A 17 2.58 -6.59 -2.21
C LYS A 17 1.68 -6.47 -0.98
N PHE A 18 0.63 -7.28 -0.91
CA PHE A 18 -0.26 -7.33 0.25
C PHE A 18 0.51 -7.71 1.52
N CYS A 19 1.30 -8.79 1.47
CA CYS A 19 2.11 -9.23 2.61
C CYS A 19 3.03 -8.11 3.09
N LYS A 20 3.76 -7.44 2.18
CA LYS A 20 4.63 -6.31 2.54
C LYS A 20 3.89 -5.17 3.22
N ILE A 21 2.67 -4.86 2.77
CA ILE A 21 1.86 -3.78 3.36
C ILE A 21 1.48 -4.14 4.80
N ILE A 22 0.92 -5.34 5.03
CA ILE A 22 0.46 -5.75 6.36
C ILE A 22 1.63 -6.04 7.31
N ASP A 23 2.72 -6.66 6.83
CA ASP A 23 3.90 -6.93 7.66
C ASP A 23 4.61 -5.64 8.10
N SER A 24 4.46 -4.54 7.36
CA SER A 24 4.98 -3.22 7.74
C SER A 24 4.06 -2.42 8.66
N GLY A 25 2.83 -2.88 8.87
CA GLY A 25 1.85 -2.23 9.72
C GLY A 25 2.09 -2.52 11.21
N ASP A 26 1.65 -1.61 12.06
CA ASP A 26 1.71 -1.73 13.51
C ASP A 26 0.43 -2.35 14.07
N ASP A 27 0.57 -3.11 15.16
CA ASP A 27 -0.50 -3.63 16.01
C ASP A 27 -1.80 -4.03 15.28
N SER A 28 -2.80 -3.13 15.30
CA SER A 28 -4.17 -3.36 14.82
C SER A 28 -4.30 -3.33 13.30
N LEU A 29 -3.38 -2.63 12.61
CA LEU A 29 -3.27 -2.61 11.14
C LEU A 29 -2.23 -3.62 10.64
N GLY A 30 -1.33 -4.07 11.50
CA GLY A 30 -0.34 -5.07 11.20
C GLY A 30 -0.88 -6.50 11.14
N TRP A 31 0.04 -7.44 10.95
CA TRP A 31 -0.27 -8.86 10.85
C TRP A 31 -0.93 -9.43 12.12
N ARG A 32 -0.66 -8.85 13.29
CA ARG A 32 -1.30 -9.26 14.57
C ARG A 32 -2.80 -8.94 14.57
N GLY A 33 -3.17 -7.75 14.09
CA GLY A 33 -4.57 -7.37 13.88
C GLY A 33 -5.28 -8.22 12.83
N LEU A 34 -4.57 -8.67 11.80
CA LEU A 34 -5.10 -9.64 10.84
C LEU A 34 -5.32 -11.00 11.50
N ALA A 35 -4.31 -11.50 12.22
CA ALA A 35 -4.35 -12.79 12.88
C ALA A 35 -5.52 -12.92 13.87
N SER A 36 -5.81 -11.86 14.63
CA SER A 36 -6.92 -11.86 15.60
C SER A 36 -8.30 -12.06 14.96
N ARG A 37 -8.43 -11.84 13.65
CA ARG A 37 -9.69 -11.98 12.90
C ARG A 37 -9.80 -13.29 12.13
N ILE A 38 -8.68 -13.83 11.63
CA ILE A 38 -8.70 -14.98 10.71
C ILE A 38 -8.21 -16.28 11.34
N VAL A 39 -7.49 -16.20 12.46
CA VAL A 39 -6.90 -17.38 13.12
C VAL A 39 -7.82 -17.87 14.24
N PRO A 40 -8.14 -19.18 14.29
CA PRO A 40 -9.05 -19.72 15.29
C PRO A 40 -8.41 -19.95 16.67
N SER A 41 -7.08 -19.91 16.78
CA SER A 41 -6.34 -20.26 18.00
C SER A 41 -5.10 -19.41 18.25
N TRP A 42 -4.86 -19.06 19.51
CA TRP A 42 -3.67 -18.36 19.98
C TRP A 42 -2.36 -19.12 19.74
N THR A 43 -2.40 -20.44 19.59
CA THR A 43 -1.20 -21.24 19.30
C THR A 43 -0.61 -20.90 17.93
N GLU A 44 -1.48 -20.67 16.93
CA GLU A 44 -1.06 -20.30 15.58
C GLU A 44 -0.48 -18.87 15.54
N VAL A 45 -1.00 -17.97 16.39
CA VAL A 45 -0.41 -16.63 16.57
C VAL A 45 1.02 -16.76 17.09
N ARG A 46 1.25 -17.51 18.18
CA ARG A 46 2.61 -17.73 18.73
C ARG A 46 3.55 -18.40 17.75
N ARG A 47 3.04 -19.32 16.92
CA ARG A 47 3.83 -19.93 15.84
C ARG A 47 4.28 -18.87 14.83
N THR A 48 3.36 -17.98 14.45
CA THR A 48 3.62 -16.90 13.50
C THR A 48 4.62 -15.88 14.06
N GLU A 49 4.57 -15.55 15.35
CA GLU A 49 5.58 -14.71 16.02
C GLU A 49 7.00 -15.27 15.90
N ARG A 50 7.15 -16.59 16.02
CA ARG A 50 8.45 -17.25 15.84
C ARG A 50 8.96 -17.17 14.40
N LEU A 51 8.05 -17.13 13.42
CA LEU A 51 8.40 -16.96 12.00
C LEU A 51 8.81 -15.51 11.71
N GLU A 52 8.09 -14.54 12.26
CA GLU A 52 8.45 -13.12 12.21
C GLU A 52 9.85 -12.89 12.81
N ALA A 53 10.15 -13.49 13.97
CA ALA A 53 11.44 -13.34 14.65
C ALA A 53 12.65 -13.84 13.83
N ILE A 54 12.44 -14.73 12.85
CA ILE A 54 13.49 -15.19 11.93
C ILE A 54 13.43 -14.48 10.57
N GLY A 55 12.70 -13.37 10.47
CA GLY A 55 12.60 -12.53 9.28
C GLY A 55 11.69 -13.08 8.18
N LYS A 56 10.84 -14.08 8.47
CA LYS A 56 9.80 -14.53 7.53
C LYS A 56 8.58 -13.63 7.63
N SER A 57 7.87 -13.51 6.51
CA SER A 57 6.60 -12.78 6.43
C SER A 57 5.51 -13.48 7.24
N PRO A 58 5.06 -12.93 8.38
CA PRO A 58 3.97 -13.52 9.16
C PRO A 58 2.65 -13.50 8.39
N THR A 59 2.36 -12.42 7.64
CA THR A 59 1.13 -12.33 6.84
C THR A 59 1.04 -13.42 5.79
N ARG A 60 2.15 -13.74 5.11
CA ARG A 60 2.17 -14.79 4.08
C ARG A 60 1.74 -16.15 4.64
N GLU A 61 2.26 -16.51 5.81
CA GLU A 61 1.97 -17.80 6.46
C GLU A 61 0.50 -17.86 6.89
N LEU A 62 0.00 -16.77 7.48
CA LEU A 62 -1.38 -16.64 7.90
C LEU A 62 -2.37 -16.75 6.71
N ILE A 63 -2.13 -15.99 5.65
CA ILE A 63 -2.97 -16.02 4.47
C ILE A 63 -2.89 -17.37 3.76
N TRP A 64 -1.71 -17.97 3.68
CA TRP A 64 -1.57 -19.30 3.09
C TRP A 64 -2.42 -20.32 3.83
N ALA A 65 -2.31 -20.39 5.16
CA ALA A 65 -3.10 -21.30 5.99
C ALA A 65 -4.61 -21.02 5.91
N TRP A 66 -5.00 -19.75 5.83
CA TRP A 66 -6.40 -19.36 5.68
C TRP A 66 -6.96 -19.68 4.29
N ALA A 67 -6.16 -19.50 3.24
CA ALA A 67 -6.52 -19.85 1.86
C ALA A 67 -6.80 -21.35 1.69
N GLN A 68 -6.08 -22.23 2.41
CA GLN A 68 -6.33 -23.68 2.40
C GLN A 68 -7.74 -24.06 2.91
N GLN A 69 -8.44 -23.13 3.57
CA GLN A 69 -9.82 -23.30 4.02
C GLN A 69 -10.85 -22.79 2.98
N ASN A 70 -10.45 -22.68 1.72
CA ASN A 70 -11.26 -22.17 0.60
C ASN A 70 -11.79 -20.75 0.83
N LYS A 71 -10.95 -19.90 1.42
CA LYS A 71 -11.29 -18.48 1.64
C LYS A 71 -11.16 -17.70 0.35
N THR A 72 -12.05 -16.73 0.20
CA THR A 72 -12.18 -15.93 -1.01
C THR A 72 -11.58 -14.53 -0.84
N VAL A 73 -11.36 -13.84 -1.96
CA VAL A 73 -11.02 -12.42 -1.97
C VAL A 73 -12.09 -11.60 -1.27
N GLY A 74 -13.37 -11.96 -1.40
CA GLY A 74 -14.46 -11.30 -0.69
C GLY A 74 -14.36 -11.45 0.84
N ASP A 75 -13.95 -12.61 1.33
CA ASP A 75 -13.72 -12.82 2.77
C ASP A 75 -12.56 -11.94 3.27
N LEU A 76 -11.46 -11.87 2.50
CA LEU A 76 -10.31 -11.03 2.84
C LEU A 76 -10.70 -9.54 2.86
N VAL A 77 -11.47 -9.08 1.88
CA VAL A 77 -11.94 -7.69 1.81
C VAL A 77 -12.74 -7.31 3.06
N LYS A 78 -13.67 -8.15 3.51
CA LYS A 78 -14.45 -7.90 4.74
C LYS A 78 -13.55 -7.75 5.96
N VAL A 79 -12.56 -8.63 6.11
CA VAL A 79 -11.59 -8.55 7.22
C VAL A 79 -10.80 -7.25 7.17
N LEU A 80 -10.38 -6.82 5.97
CA LEU A 80 -9.64 -5.58 5.80
C LEU A 80 -10.51 -4.33 6.03
N GLU A 81 -11.81 -4.39 5.70
CA GLU A 81 -12.80 -3.36 6.03
C GLU A 81 -12.99 -3.25 7.55
N ASP A 82 -13.14 -4.38 8.25
CA ASP A 82 -13.22 -4.45 9.72
C ASP A 82 -11.94 -3.98 10.43
N MET A 83 -10.82 -3.95 9.71
CA MET A 83 -9.54 -3.39 10.16
C MET A 83 -9.36 -1.92 9.78
N CYS A 84 -10.26 -1.34 8.97
CA CYS A 84 -10.08 -0.02 8.34
C CYS A 84 -8.76 0.08 7.53
N HIS A 85 -8.31 -1.02 6.90
CA HIS A 85 -7.00 -1.08 6.25
C HIS A 85 -7.06 -0.63 4.77
N TYR A 86 -7.34 0.65 4.53
CA TYR A 86 -7.60 1.22 3.19
C TYR A 86 -6.49 0.97 2.16
N ARG A 87 -5.22 1.02 2.56
CA ARG A 87 -4.08 0.77 1.66
C ARG A 87 -4.07 -0.66 1.10
N ALA A 88 -4.46 -1.64 1.90
CA ALA A 88 -4.53 -3.03 1.48
C ALA A 88 -5.79 -3.28 0.65
N LEU A 89 -6.92 -2.66 1.02
CA LEU A 89 -8.17 -2.73 0.26
C LEU A 89 -8.02 -2.28 -1.19
N GLN A 90 -7.22 -1.24 -1.45
CA GLN A 90 -6.94 -0.75 -2.80
C GLN A 90 -6.29 -1.81 -3.72
N LEU A 91 -5.62 -2.82 -3.16
CA LEU A 91 -5.04 -3.90 -3.97
C LEU A 91 -6.10 -4.85 -4.53
N PHE A 92 -7.20 -5.05 -3.81
CA PHE A 92 -8.24 -6.03 -4.15
C PHE A 92 -9.51 -5.40 -4.72
N SER A 93 -9.71 -4.10 -4.48
CA SER A 93 -10.77 -3.31 -5.09
C SER A 93 -10.65 -3.35 -6.62
N PRO A 94 -11.77 -3.42 -7.36
CA PRO A 94 -11.73 -3.20 -8.80
C PRO A 94 -11.08 -1.85 -9.07
N GLN A 95 -9.90 -1.88 -9.68
CA GLN A 95 -9.18 -0.69 -10.08
C GLN A 95 -10.11 0.11 -10.99
N VAL A 96 -10.55 1.28 -10.53
CA VAL A 96 -10.91 2.33 -11.49
C VAL A 96 -9.58 2.70 -12.12
N ASP A 97 -9.41 2.39 -13.40
CA ASP A 97 -8.16 2.53 -14.15
C ASP A 97 -7.53 3.92 -13.97
N HIS A 98 -6.57 4.05 -13.05
CA HIS A 98 -5.76 5.27 -12.92
C HIS A 98 -4.74 5.40 -14.07
N GLN A 99 -4.69 4.44 -15.00
CA GLN A 99 -3.87 4.54 -16.21
C GLN A 99 -4.34 5.63 -17.19
N ARG A 100 -5.50 6.27 -16.99
CA ARG A 100 -5.94 7.40 -17.82
C ARG A 100 -5.42 8.78 -17.35
N ALA A 101 -4.76 8.88 -16.19
CA ALA A 101 -4.27 10.16 -15.67
C ALA A 101 -2.86 10.56 -16.17
N ALA A 102 -2.12 9.67 -16.84
CA ALA A 102 -0.81 9.97 -17.44
C ALA A 102 -0.90 10.32 -18.94
N GLY A 103 -2.11 10.52 -19.48
CA GLY A 103 -2.38 10.83 -20.88
C GLY A 103 -2.76 12.29 -21.13
N ILE A 104 -2.14 13.26 -20.45
CA ILE A 104 -2.20 14.65 -20.87
C ILE A 104 -1.00 14.89 -21.77
N THR A 105 -1.15 14.60 -23.06
CA THR A 105 -0.37 15.26 -24.11
C THR A 105 -0.94 16.67 -24.25
N PRO A 106 -0.20 17.75 -23.90
CA PRO A 106 -0.62 19.08 -24.31
C PRO A 106 -0.48 19.20 -25.83
N PRO A 107 -1.45 19.84 -26.52
CA PRO A 107 -1.46 19.91 -27.97
C PRO A 107 -0.30 20.77 -28.49
N LEU A 108 0.27 20.35 -29.63
CA LEU A 108 1.17 21.10 -30.48
C LEU A 108 0.63 22.53 -30.68
N LEU A 109 1.23 23.50 -30.01
CA LEU A 109 0.96 24.92 -30.23
C LEU A 109 1.82 25.37 -31.41
N SER A 110 1.14 25.48 -32.56
CA SER A 110 1.61 26.11 -33.79
C SER A 110 2.11 27.53 -33.49
N HIS A 111 3.33 27.81 -33.94
CA HIS A 111 3.95 29.13 -33.86
C HIS A 111 3.11 30.21 -34.58
N PRO A 112 3.21 31.47 -34.12
CA PRO A 112 3.36 32.59 -35.04
C PRO A 112 4.76 33.21 -34.89
N ARG A 113 5.48 33.31 -36.01
CA ARG A 113 6.71 34.11 -36.17
C ARG A 113 6.42 35.59 -35.91
N HIS A 114 7.32 36.31 -35.22
CA HIS A 114 7.84 37.65 -35.61
C HIS A 114 8.98 38.13 -34.67
N PRO A 115 9.75 39.19 -35.01
CA PRO A 115 11.17 39.07 -35.37
C PRO A 115 12.19 39.55 -34.31
N HIS A 116 13.45 39.21 -34.61
CA HIS A 116 14.75 39.60 -34.03
C HIS A 116 14.87 40.94 -33.27
N LEU A 117 15.54 40.95 -32.08
CA LEU A 117 16.92 41.44 -31.78
C LEU A 117 17.16 41.45 -30.22
N PRO A 118 18.39 41.70 -29.67
CA PRO A 118 19.05 40.73 -28.78
C PRO A 118 19.42 41.24 -27.38
N ALA A 119 20.00 40.32 -26.61
CA ALA A 119 20.96 40.48 -25.51
C ALA A 119 20.47 41.15 -24.21
N SER A 120 20.46 40.36 -23.12
CA SER A 120 21.38 40.54 -21.97
C SER A 120 21.09 39.48 -20.89
N ARG A 121 22.12 38.74 -20.47
CA ARG A 121 22.17 37.98 -19.21
C ARG A 121 22.54 38.95 -18.07
N PRO A 122 22.14 38.68 -16.82
CA PRO A 122 23.08 38.02 -15.92
C PRO A 122 22.48 36.97 -14.97
N ASP A 123 23.39 36.12 -14.48
CA ASP A 123 23.25 35.15 -13.40
C ASP A 123 22.65 35.73 -12.11
N LEU A 124 21.97 34.89 -11.30
CA LEU A 124 22.25 34.73 -9.87
C LEU A 124 21.39 33.63 -9.21
N VAL A 125 22.09 32.66 -8.62
CA VAL A 125 21.88 32.08 -7.27
C VAL A 125 20.59 31.31 -6.96
N GLY A 126 20.76 29.98 -6.91
CA GLY A 126 20.67 29.21 -5.65
C GLY A 126 19.32 29.19 -4.91
N THR A 127 18.58 28.09 -5.07
CA THR A 127 17.55 27.68 -4.11
C THR A 127 17.71 26.21 -3.76
N SER A 128 18.39 25.97 -2.64
CA SER A 128 18.37 24.69 -1.94
C SER A 128 17.04 24.61 -1.18
N LEU A 129 16.17 23.69 -1.58
CA LEU A 129 14.89 23.43 -0.93
C LEU A 129 15.12 22.44 0.23
N ILE A 130 15.22 22.94 1.46
CA ILE A 130 15.18 22.08 2.65
C ILE A 130 13.75 22.16 3.21
N ILE A 131 12.97 21.10 3.01
CA ILE A 131 11.66 20.93 3.63
C ILE A 131 11.91 20.37 5.04
N THR A 132 11.75 21.21 6.05
CA THR A 132 11.72 20.79 7.45
C THR A 132 10.38 20.13 7.77
N CYS A 133 10.39 18.82 8.03
CA CYS A 133 9.27 18.09 8.63
C CYS A 133 9.15 18.48 10.11
N GLN A 134 8.04 19.13 10.48
CA GLN A 134 7.67 19.34 11.88
C GLN A 134 6.92 18.11 12.40
N VAL A 135 7.58 17.35 13.27
CA VAL A 135 6.97 16.34 14.14
C VAL A 135 6.36 17.08 15.33
N LYS A 136 5.05 16.98 15.49
CA LYS A 136 4.34 17.46 16.69
C LYS A 136 4.19 16.28 17.65
N VAL A 137 5.05 16.22 18.67
CA VAL A 137 4.88 15.41 19.87
C VAL A 137 4.16 16.26 20.90
N GLU A 138 2.95 15.88 21.29
CA GLU A 138 2.29 16.38 22.49
C GLU A 138 2.01 15.21 23.42
N THR A 139 2.85 15.08 24.44
CA THR A 139 2.66 14.28 25.63
C THR A 139 1.87 15.14 26.63
N THR A 140 0.72 14.67 27.11
CA THR A 140 0.08 15.26 28.30
C THR A 140 -0.13 14.14 29.31
N GLY A 141 0.69 14.17 30.35
CA GLY A 141 0.43 13.45 31.60
C GLY A 141 -0.31 14.37 32.57
N LEU A 142 -1.16 13.75 33.38
CA LEU A 142 -1.43 14.08 34.78
C LEU A 142 -1.91 12.80 35.46
#